data_AF-A0A2E8A8X6-F1
#
_entry.id   AF-A0A2E8A8X6-F1
#
_cell.length_a   1.000
_cell.length_b   1.000
_cell.length_c   1.000
_cell.angle_alpha   90.00
_cell.angle_beta   90.00
_cell.angle_gamma   90.00
#
_symmetry.space_group_name_H-M   'P 1'
#
loop_
_entity.id
_entity.type
_entity.pdbx_description
1 polymer ?
#
loop_
_entity_poly.entity_id
_entity_poly.type
_entity_poly.pdbx_seq_one_letter_code
_entity_poly.pdbx_strand_id
1 'polypeptide(L)'
;MSTTEQFPIPAWVEPEQRTEFALRIAALYCTMGGNLGDLSEALGGSRSLLHMALKSKGGVNAQTCIKLEELLGRETFPREFFRPDIFVAE
;
A
#
# COMPACT_ATOMS: atom_id res chain seq x y z
N MET A 1 -7.51 8.76 -21.81
CA MET A 1 -7.50 7.31 -21.53
C MET A 1 -6.30 7.05 -20.64
N SER A 2 -6.49 6.80 -19.34
CA SER A 2 -5.38 6.45 -18.45
C SER A 2 -5.08 4.97 -18.64
N THR A 3 -3.93 4.67 -19.25
CA THR A 3 -3.31 3.35 -19.29
C THR A 3 -2.79 3.00 -17.90
N THR A 4 -3.71 2.79 -16.97
CA THR A 4 -3.44 2.00 -15.77
C THR A 4 -3.65 0.57 -16.19
N GLU A 5 -2.59 -0.12 -16.62
CA GLU A 5 -2.59 -1.57 -16.61
C GLU A 5 -2.91 -1.99 -15.17
N GLN A 6 -4.15 -2.40 -14.95
CA GLN A 6 -4.66 -2.81 -13.65
C GLN A 6 -3.75 -3.92 -13.15
N PHE A 7 -2.97 -3.64 -12.11
CA PHE A 7 -2.21 -4.69 -11.44
C PHE A 7 -3.20 -5.78 -11.04
N PRO A 8 -2.93 -7.05 -11.42
CA PRO A 8 -3.89 -8.12 -11.26
C PRO A 8 -3.96 -8.50 -9.78
N ILE A 9 -4.78 -7.79 -8.99
CA ILE A 9 -5.16 -8.24 -7.66
C ILE A 9 -5.92 -9.55 -7.85
N PRO A 10 -5.48 -10.66 -7.22
CA PRO A 10 -6.16 -11.93 -7.37
C PRO A 10 -7.63 -11.83 -6.96
N ALA A 11 -8.52 -12.50 -7.70
CA ALA A 11 -9.96 -12.44 -7.46
C ALA A 11 -10.41 -12.95 -6.08
N TRP A 12 -9.53 -13.68 -5.37
CA TRP A 12 -9.76 -14.16 -4.02
C TRP A 12 -9.52 -13.10 -2.94
N VAL A 13 -8.93 -11.94 -3.28
CA VAL A 13 -8.71 -10.84 -2.33
C VAL A 13 -9.98 -9.97 -2.27
N GLU A 14 -10.66 -10.03 -1.13
CA GLU A 14 -11.84 -9.22 -0.87
C GLU A 14 -11.52 -7.71 -0.95
N PRO A 15 -12.45 -6.84 -1.40
CA PRO A 15 -12.22 -5.40 -1.51
C PRO A 15 -11.63 -4.75 -0.26
N GLU A 16 -12.12 -5.17 0.91
CA GLU A 16 -11.72 -4.66 2.23
C GLU A 16 -10.25 -5.00 2.58
N GLN A 17 -9.71 -6.07 1.98
CA GLN A 17 -8.37 -6.59 2.26
C GLN A 17 -7.33 -6.10 1.24
N ARG A 18 -7.75 -5.42 0.17
CA ARG A 18 -6.85 -5.02 -0.94
C ARG A 18 -5.73 -4.10 -0.49
N THR A 19 -6.02 -3.16 0.41
CA THR A 19 -5.02 -2.24 0.96
C THR A 19 -3.98 -2.99 1.79
N GLU A 20 -4.42 -3.92 2.65
CA GLU A 20 -3.50 -4.77 3.41
C GLU A 20 -2.65 -5.65 2.50
N PHE A 21 -3.28 -6.25 1.49
CA PHE A 21 -2.59 -7.06 0.48
C PHE A 21 -1.49 -6.26 -0.21
N ALA A 22 -1.80 -5.06 -0.72
CA ALA A 22 -0.83 -4.19 -1.37
C ALA A 22 0.34 -3.84 -0.43
N LEU A 23 0.07 -3.46 0.83
CA LEU A 23 1.12 -3.16 1.80
C LEU A 23 2.00 -4.35 2.14
N ARG A 24 1.44 -5.57 2.20
CA ARG A 24 2.22 -6.79 2.45
C ARG A 24 3.10 -7.14 1.26
N ILE A 25 2.62 -6.97 0.03
CA ILE A 25 3.44 -7.13 -1.16
C ILE A 25 4.56 -6.08 -1.16
N ALA A 26 4.24 -4.82 -0.90
CA ALA A 26 5.23 -3.75 -0.72
C ALA A 26 6.29 -4.11 0.35
N ALA A 27 5.88 -4.69 1.48
CA ALA A 27 6.81 -5.11 2.52
C ALA A 27 7.74 -6.25 2.08
N LEU A 28 7.23 -7.20 1.29
CA LEU A 28 8.03 -8.29 0.70
C LEU A 28 9.07 -7.77 -0.29
N TYR A 29 8.74 -6.74 -1.08
CA TYR A 29 9.69 -6.11 -2.00
C TYR A 29 10.71 -5.20 -1.28
N CYS A 30 10.31 -4.58 -0.17
CA CYS A 30 11.19 -3.68 0.59
C CYS A 30 12.14 -4.42 1.54
N THR A 31 11.71 -5.54 2.13
CA THR A 31 12.40 -6.18 3.26
C THR A 31 12.41 -7.69 3.12
N MET A 32 13.52 -8.35 3.49
CA MET A 32 13.59 -9.82 3.47
C MET A 32 12.57 -10.50 4.39
N GLY A 33 12.12 -9.80 5.44
CA GLY A 33 11.12 -10.31 6.39
C GLY A 33 9.66 -10.12 5.96
N GLY A 34 9.40 -9.30 4.93
CA GLY A 34 8.04 -9.05 4.44
C GLY A 34 7.08 -8.44 5.47
N ASN A 35 7.60 -7.79 6.52
CA ASN A 35 6.77 -7.35 7.64
C ASN A 35 6.46 -5.84 7.56
N LEU A 36 5.25 -5.48 8.00
CA LEU A 36 4.77 -4.10 7.95
C LEU A 36 5.51 -3.17 8.91
N GLY A 37 6.12 -3.72 9.96
CA GLY A 37 6.87 -2.95 10.94
C GLY A 37 8.14 -2.35 10.34
N ASP A 38 8.93 -3.19 9.69
CA ASP A 38 10.18 -2.83 9.03
C ASP A 38 9.89 -1.93 7.81
N LEU A 39 8.79 -2.17 7.09
CA LEU A 39 8.32 -1.24 6.04
C LEU A 39 7.95 0.14 6.65
N SER A 40 7.30 0.16 7.81
CA SER A 40 6.96 1.43 8.48
C SER A 40 8.22 2.19 8.92
N GLU A 41 9.23 1.48 9.41
CA GLU A 41 10.54 2.04 9.76
C GLU A 41 11.27 2.56 8.51
N ALA A 42 11.24 1.82 7.40
CA ALA A 42 11.82 2.24 6.12
C ALA A 42 11.16 3.51 5.54
N LEU A 43 9.88 3.76 5.85
CA LEU A 43 9.18 5.00 5.51
C LEU A 43 9.51 6.19 6.45
N GLY A 44 10.38 5.97 7.43
CA GLY A 44 10.75 6.94 8.47
C GLY A 44 9.67 7.14 9.54
N GLY A 45 8.78 6.17 9.72
CA GLY A 45 7.71 6.18 10.71
C GLY A 45 8.00 5.32 11.94
N SER A 46 7.04 5.27 12.87
CA SER A 46 7.06 4.27 13.93
C SER A 46 6.73 2.89 13.37
N ARG A 47 7.25 1.82 13.98
CA ARG A 47 6.95 0.41 13.62
C ARG A 47 5.44 0.09 13.56
N SER A 48 4.61 0.85 14.26
CA SER A 48 3.16 0.69 14.30
C SER A 48 2.39 1.50 13.25
N LEU A 49 3.06 2.37 12.48
CA LEU A 49 2.40 3.35 11.60
C LEU A 49 1.45 2.69 10.59
N LEU A 50 1.92 1.70 9.82
CA LEU A 50 1.08 1.02 8.83
C LEU A 50 0.01 0.13 9.48
N HIS A 51 0.31 -0.48 10.64
CA HIS A 51 -0.69 -1.23 11.40
C HIS A 51 -1.82 -0.35 11.93
N MET A 52 -1.51 0.88 12.35
CA MET A 52 -2.52 1.84 12.77
C MET A 52 -3.32 2.37 11.58
N ALA A 53 -2.67 2.62 10.44
CA ALA A 53 -3.33 3.05 9.21
C ALA A 53 -4.38 2.02 8.73
N LEU A 54 -4.03 0.73 8.74
CA LEU A 54 -4.95 -0.35 8.38
C LEU A 54 -6.14 -0.50 9.35
N LYS A 55 -5.94 -0.21 10.64
CA LYS A 55 -7.03 -0.21 11.63
C LYS A 55 -7.90 1.05 11.60
N SER A 56 -7.41 2.11 10.98
CA SER A 56 -8.14 3.37 10.87
C SER A 56 -9.15 3.30 9.72
N LYS A 57 -10.36 3.83 9.92
CA LYS A 57 -11.38 3.91 8.85
C LYS A 57 -10.92 4.73 7.63
N GLY A 58 -9.87 5.55 7.77
CA GLY A 58 -9.32 6.38 6.71
C GLY A 58 -8.26 5.69 5.83
N GLY A 59 -7.89 4.45 6.14
CA GLY A 59 -6.88 3.70 5.39
C GLY A 59 -5.49 4.35 5.43
N VAL A 60 -4.69 4.10 4.40
CA VAL A 60 -3.35 4.67 4.28
C VAL A 60 -3.45 6.08 3.69
N ASN A 61 -2.90 7.07 4.38
CA ASN A 61 -2.94 8.45 3.90
C ASN A 61 -2.08 8.63 2.64
N ALA A 62 -2.44 9.62 1.81
CA ALA A 62 -1.75 9.87 0.54
C ALA A 62 -0.24 10.10 0.72
N GLN A 63 0.20 10.75 1.80
CA GLN A 63 1.63 11.04 2.02
C GLN A 63 2.45 9.76 2.24
N THR A 64 1.91 8.79 2.99
CA THR A 64 2.52 7.48 3.19
C THR A 64 2.64 6.72 1.88
N CYS A 65 1.64 6.87 1.02
CA CYS A 65 1.61 6.22 -0.28
C CYS A 65 2.65 6.77 -1.26
N ILE A 66 2.87 8.09 -1.23
CA ILE A 66 3.94 8.74 -2.00
C ILE A 66 5.30 8.22 -1.54
N LYS A 67 5.52 8.13 -0.22
CA LYS A 67 6.75 7.58 0.32
C LYS A 67 6.97 6.11 -0.04
N LEU A 68 5.90 5.31 -0.09
CA LEU A 68 5.98 3.91 -0.53
C LEU A 68 6.42 3.79 -1.99
N GLU A 69 5.87 4.64 -2.86
CA GLU A 69 6.25 4.73 -4.27
C GLU A 69 7.70 5.20 -4.45
N GLU A 70 8.15 6.19 -3.66
CA GLU A 70 9.54 6.65 -3.67
C GLU A 70 10.52 5.56 -3.18
N LEU A 71 10.12 4.80 -2.17
CA LEU A 71 10.95 3.75 -1.55
C LEU A 71 11.09 2.51 -2.45
N LEU A 72 10.01 2.08 -3.09
CA LEU A 72 9.97 0.86 -3.92
C LEU A 72 10.30 1.13 -5.39
N GLY A 73 10.25 2.40 -5.80
CA GLY A 73 10.36 2.80 -7.20
C GLY A 73 9.04 2.63 -7.94
N ARG A 74 8.75 3.61 -8.82
CA ARG A 74 7.54 3.64 -9.67
C ARG A 74 7.37 2.41 -10.56
N GLU A 75 8.47 1.76 -10.93
CA GLU A 75 8.46 0.59 -11.78
C GLU A 75 8.02 -0.68 -11.03
N THR A 76 8.12 -0.68 -9.70
CA THR A 76 7.81 -1.82 -8.83
C THR A 76 6.46 -1.66 -8.13
N PHE A 77 6.00 -0.43 -7.87
CA PHE A 77 4.75 -0.16 -7.15
C PHE A 77 4.02 1.10 -7.65
N PRO A 78 3.00 0.97 -8.53
CA PRO A 78 2.26 2.11 -9.06
C PRO A 78 1.49 2.92 -8.01
N ARG A 79 1.53 4.25 -8.11
CA ARG A 79 0.85 5.19 -7.18
C ARG A 79 -0.67 4.99 -7.11
N GLU A 80 -1.27 4.35 -8.12
CA GLU A 80 -2.70 4.10 -8.17
C GLU A 80 -3.20 3.11 -7.11
N PHE A 81 -2.37 2.27 -6.47
CA PHE A 81 -2.82 1.37 -5.37
C PHE A 81 -3.36 2.09 -4.14
N PHE A 82 -3.05 3.37 -4.07
CA PHE A 82 -3.08 4.11 -2.85
C PHE A 82 -3.91 5.39 -2.97
N ARG A 83 -4.57 5.58 -4.12
CA ARG A 83 -5.49 6.69 -4.29
C ARG A 83 -6.70 6.45 -3.39
N PRO A 84 -7.00 7.36 -2.46
CA PRO A 84 -8.18 7.24 -1.59
C PRO A 84 -9.49 7.20 -2.41
N ASP A 85 -9.46 7.76 -3.62
CA ASP A 85 -10.61 7.93 -4.51
C ASP A 85 -11.11 6.63 -5.16
N ILE A 86 -10.32 5.54 -5.14
CA ILE A 86 -10.68 4.25 -5.77
C ILE A 86 -11.57 3.40 -4.84
N PHE A 87 -11.61 3.74 -3.55
CA PHE A 87 -12.34 2.98 -2.52
C PHE A 87 -13.58 3.72 -2.00
N VAL A 88 -13.96 4.85 -2.60
CA VAL A 88 -15.23 5.51 -2.32
C VAL A 88 -16.32 4.74 -3.09
N ALA A 89 -17.02 3.86 -2.39
CA ALA A 89 -18.23 3.24 -2.91
C ALA A 89 -19.30 4.33 -3.14
N GLU A 90 -19.87 4.36 -4.35
CA GLU A 90 -21.21 4.93 -4.56
C GLU A 90 -22.28 4.02 -3.93
#